data_AF-A0A6C0CVY0-F1
#
_entry.id   AF-A0A6C0CVY0-F1
#
_cell.length_a   1.000
_cell.length_b   1.000
_cell.length_c   1.000
_cell.angle_alpha   90.00
_cell.angle_beta   90.00
_cell.angle_gamma   90.00
#
_symmetry.space_group_name_H-M   'P 1'
#
loop_
_entity.id
_entity.type
_entity.pdbx_description
1 polymer ?
#
loop_
_entity_poly.entity_id
_entity_poly.type
_entity_poly.pdbx_seq_one_letter_code
_entity_poly.pdbx_strand_id
1 'polypeptide(L)' 'MDEPIQIKINIENKKDITLENEKFHKMVFLYNALNDGWKIKKKNDLYIFTKNHEGKKEILHDSYLLTFMKSNSDLNKVVS' A
#
# COMPACT_ATOMS: atom_id res chain seq x y z
N MET A 1 -7.44 -23.58 0.97
CA MET A 1 -7.85 -22.24 1.40
C MET A 1 -6.69 -21.74 2.23
N ASP A 2 -5.88 -20.84 1.69
CA ASP A 2 -4.75 -20.29 2.43
C ASP A 2 -5.29 -19.29 3.47
N GLU A 3 -4.85 -19.43 4.71
CA GLU A 3 -5.25 -18.51 5.77
C GLU A 3 -4.73 -17.09 5.48
N PRO A 4 -5.54 -16.05 5.72
CA PRO A 4 -5.10 -14.67 5.52
C PRO A 4 -3.97 -14.34 6.50
N ILE A 5 -2.88 -13.78 5.97
CA ILE A 5 -1.76 -13.29 6.77
C ILE A 5 -2.28 -12.27 7.80
N GLN A 6 -2.01 -12.54 9.08
CA GLN A 6 -2.32 -11.64 10.19
C GLN A 6 -1.05 -10.91 10.64
N ILE A 7 -1.06 -9.59 10.55
CA ILE A 7 0.03 -8.73 11.02
C ILE A 7 -0.35 -8.16 12.38
N LYS A 8 0.44 -8.51 13.41
CA LYS A 8 0.30 -7.94 14.76
C LYS A 8 1.23 -6.74 14.90
N ILE A 9 0.66 -5.55 15.01
CA ILE A 9 1.41 -4.33 15.30
C ILE A 9 1.40 -4.12 16.80
N ASN A 10 2.55 -4.32 17.45
CA ASN A 10 2.69 -4.06 18.88
C ASN A 10 2.96 -2.56 19.08
N ILE A 11 2.01 -1.86 19.70
CA ILE A 11 2.15 -0.43 20.05
C ILE A 11 2.22 -0.36 21.57
N GLU A 12 3.38 0.03 22.10
CA GLU A 12 3.55 0.20 23.55
C GLU A 12 2.45 1.13 24.10
N ASN A 13 1.73 0.65 25.12
CA ASN A 13 0.67 1.35 25.86
C ASN A 13 -0.71 1.54 25.19
N LYS A 14 -1.08 0.77 24.14
CA LYS A 14 -2.49 0.69 23.68
C LYS A 14 -2.92 -0.75 23.37
N LYS A 15 -4.19 -1.06 23.66
CA LYS A 15 -4.86 -2.31 23.24
C LYS A 15 -4.58 -2.58 21.76
N ASP A 16 -4.31 -3.84 21.45
CA ASP A 16 -4.05 -4.34 20.10
C ASP A 16 -4.91 -3.61 19.06
N ILE A 17 -4.27 -2.86 18.16
CA ILE A 17 -4.97 -2.23 17.04
C ILE A 17 -5.05 -3.28 15.94
N THR A 18 -6.23 -3.86 15.74
CA THR A 18 -6.51 -4.67 14.56
C THR A 18 -6.65 -3.74 13.37
N LEU A 19 -5.57 -3.55 12.61
CA LEU A 19 -5.64 -2.82 11.35
C LEU A 19 -6.24 -3.74 10.28
N GLU A 20 -7.30 -3.29 9.61
CA GLU A 20 -7.85 -4.02 8.47
C GLU A 20 -6.74 -4.24 7.44
N ASN A 21 -6.58 -5.50 7.02
CA ASN A 21 -5.51 -5.95 6.13
C ASN A 21 -5.42 -5.09 4.85
N GLU A 22 -6.57 -4.67 4.33
CA GLU A 22 -6.69 -3.78 3.17
C GLU A 22 -6.05 -2.40 3.34
N LYS A 23 -6.21 -1.77 4.51
CA LYS A 23 -5.63 -0.46 4.81
C LYS A 23 -4.12 -0.58 4.97
N PHE A 24 -3.65 -1.64 5.62
CA PHE A 24 -2.22 -1.90 5.77
C PHE A 24 -1.53 -2.11 4.43
N HIS A 25 -2.07 -2.99 3.57
CA HIS A 25 -1.51 -3.21 2.24
C HIS A 25 -1.44 -1.92 1.42
N LYS A 26 -2.45 -1.05 1.55
CA LYS A 26 -2.45 0.26 0.90
C LYS A 26 -1.31 1.14 1.39
N MET A 27 -1.09 1.19 2.71
CA MET A 27 0.02 1.94 3.28
C MET A 27 1.38 1.42 2.79
N VAL A 28 1.56 0.10 2.79
CA VAL A 28 2.79 -0.56 2.31
C VAL A 28 3.05 -0.27 0.83
N PHE A 29 2.03 -0.41 -0.03
CA PHE A 29 2.18 -0.13 -1.46
C PHE A 29 2.58 1.33 -1.72
N LEU A 30 1.91 2.27 -1.05
CA LEU A 30 2.23 3.69 -1.18
C LEU A 30 3.65 3.98 -0.70
N TYR A 31 4.07 3.39 0.42
CA TYR A 31 5.42 3.52 0.95
C TYR A 31 6.49 3.01 -0.03
N ASN A 32 6.28 1.82 -0.60
CA ASN A 32 7.21 1.25 -1.58
C ASN A 32 7.34 2.15 -2.82
N ALA A 33 6.22 2.66 -3.35
CA ALA A 33 6.24 3.55 -4.50
C ALA A 33 7.01 4.86 -4.19
N LEU A 34 6.87 5.40 -2.98
CA LEU A 34 7.66 6.58 -2.56
C LEU A 34 9.17 6.26 -2.55
N ASN A 35 9.58 5.10 -2.02
CA ASN A 35 10.99 4.66 -2.01
C ASN A 35 11.55 4.43 -3.41
N ASP A 36 10.72 3.96 -4.35
CA ASP A 36 11.08 3.82 -5.77
C ASP A 36 11.13 5.17 -6.51
N GLY A 37 10.92 6.29 -5.82
CA GLY A 37 11.05 7.64 -6.36
C GLY A 37 9.79 8.21 -7.01
N TRP A 38 8.62 7.61 -6.78
CA TRP A 38 7.35 8.19 -7.18
C TRP A 38 6.93 9.32 -6.24
N LYS A 39 6.35 10.37 -6.81
CA LYS A 39 5.53 11.33 -6.07
C LYS A 39 4.08 10.90 -6.16
N ILE A 40 3.37 10.92 -5.04
CA ILE A 40 1.98 10.48 -4.96
C ILE A 40 1.10 11.64 -4.49
N LYS A 41 0.00 11.89 -5.20
CA LYS A 41 -1.03 12.87 -4.81
C LYS A 41 -2.39 12.20 -4.75
N LYS A 42 -3.06 12.29 -3.59
CA LYS A 42 -4.46 11.87 -3.46
C LYS A 42 -5.41 13.00 -3.89
N LYS A 43 -6.43 12.67 -4.69
CA LYS A 43 -7.52 13.58 -5.08
C LYS A 43 -8.82 12.79 -5.12
N ASN A 44 -9.70 13.00 -4.14
CA ASN A 44 -10.92 12.21 -3.94
C ASN A 44 -10.58 10.70 -3.91
N ASP A 45 -11.22 9.91 -4.76
CA ASP A 45 -11.02 8.46 -4.88
C ASP A 45 -9.90 8.08 -5.86
N LEU A 46 -9.01 9.01 -6.19
CA LEU A 46 -7.88 8.79 -7.09
C LEU A 46 -6.54 9.02 -6.38
N TYR A 47 -5.58 8.15 -6.70
CA TYR A 47 -4.17 8.34 -6.43
C TYR A 47 -3.43 8.61 -7.74
N ILE A 48 -2.71 9.73 -7.78
CA ILE A 48 -1.93 10.16 -8.94
C ILE A 48 -0.45 9.95 -8.62
N PHE A 49 0.19 9.05 -9.33
CA PHE A 49 1.61 8.73 -9.23
C PHE A 49 2.35 9.47 -10.36
N THR A 50 3.44 10.14 -10.03
CA THR A 50 4.32 10.82 -11.00
C THR A 50 5.78 10.52 -10.71
N LYS A 51 6.55 10.15 -11.73
CA LYS A 51 7.99 9.87 -11.62
C LYS A 51 8.77 10.83 -12.52
N ASN A 52 9.32 11.88 -11.92
CA ASN A 52 9.86 13.02 -12.68
C ASN A 52 11.06 12.66 -13.58
N HIS A 53 11.93 11.74 -13.15
CA HIS A 53 13.13 11.36 -13.92
C HIS A 53 12.81 10.44 -15.11
N GLU A 54 11.63 9.84 -15.16
CA GLU A 54 11.19 8.94 -16.25
C GLU A 54 9.99 9.50 -17.04
N GLY A 55 9.47 10.67 -16.67
CA GLY A 55 8.28 11.26 -17.30
C GLY A 55 6.99 10.44 -17.13
N LYS A 56 6.97 9.45 -16.23
CA LYS A 56 5.83 8.54 -16.04
C LYS A 56 4.74 9.16 -15.17
N LYS A 57 3.48 8.86 -15.51
CA LYS A 57 2.31 9.25 -14.74
C LYS A 57 1.26 8.14 -14.77
N GLU A 58 0.79 7.74 -13.59
CA GLU A 58 -0.27 6.75 -13.43
C GLU A 58 -1.39 7.33 -12.57
N ILE A 59 -2.64 6.98 -12.89
CA ILE A 59 -3.81 7.41 -12.13
C ILE A 59 -4.59 6.15 -11.76
N LEU A 60 -4.65 5.86 -10.46
CA LEU A 60 -5.30 4.68 -9.93
C LEU A 60 -6.52 5.11 -9.14
N HIS A 61 -7.67 4.49 -9.42
CA HIS A 61 -8.83 4.60 -8.54
C HIS A 61 -8.60 3.80 -7.26
N ASP A 62 -9.10 4.29 -6.14
CA ASP A 62 -8.82 3.70 -4.82
C ASP A 62 -9.31 2.24 -4.72
N SER A 63 -10.44 1.93 -5.37
CA SER A 63 -10.95 0.56 -5.51
C SER A 63 -10.05 -0.33 -6.38
N TYR A 64 -9.43 0.24 -7.41
CA TYR A 64 -8.57 -0.49 -8.34
C TYR A 64 -7.19 -0.75 -7.74
N LEU A 65 -6.68 0.20 -6.96
CA LEU A 65 -5.48 0.05 -6.17
C LEU A 65 -5.60 -1.15 -5.22
N LEU A 66 -6.75 -1.29 -4.58
CA LEU A 66 -7.07 -2.40 -3.68
C LEU A 66 -7.06 -3.76 -4.39
N THR A 67 -7.68 -3.83 -5.56
CA THR A 67 -7.69 -5.05 -6.39
C THR A 67 -6.29 -5.39 -6.90
N PHE A 68 -5.54 -4.39 -7.39
CA PHE A 68 -4.19 -4.57 -7.91
C PHE A 68 -3.21 -5.06 -6.84
N MET A 69 -3.30 -4.52 -5.63
CA MET A 69 -2.52 -4.99 -4.50
C MET A 69 -2.86 -6.45 -4.17
N LYS A 70 -4.14 -6.81 -4.06
CA LYS A 70 -4.55 -8.21 -3.83
C LYS A 70 -3.97 -9.18 -4.86
N SER A 71 -3.78 -8.74 -6.11
CA SER A 71 -3.15 -9.56 -7.17
C SER A 71 -1.61 -9.58 -7.17
N ASN A 72 -0.94 -8.65 -6.48
CA ASN A 72 0.53 -8.48 -6.48
C ASN A 72 1.15 -8.46 -5.06
N SER A 73 0.46 -8.98 -4.05
CA SER A 73 0.88 -8.95 -2.64
C SER A 73 1.96 -9.98 -2.33
N ASP A 74 3.18 -9.80 -2.83
CA ASP A 74 4.34 -10.55 -2.31
C ASP A 74 4.96 -9.75 -1.15
N LEU A 75 4.32 -9.87 0.02
CA LEU A 75 4.71 -9.17 1.26
C LEU A 75 6.16 -9.45 1.71
N ASN A 76 6.75 -10.55 1.24
CA ASN A 76 8.13 -10.94 1.57
C ASN A 76 9.17 -9.87 1.22
N LYS A 77 8.89 -9.00 0.23
CA LYS A 77 9.79 -7.91 -0.17
C LYS A 77 9.81 -6.72 0.80
N VAL A 78 8.86 -6.64 1.72
CA VAL A 78 8.67 -5.49 2.63
C VAL A 78 9.29 -5.74 4.00
N VAL A 79 9.46 -7.00 4.37
CA VAL A 79 9.95 -7.43 5.70
C VAL A 79 11.42 -7.90 5.67
N SER A 80 12.07 -7.89 4.49
CA SER A 80 13.48 -8.30 4.33
C SER A 80 14.45 -7.13 4.47
#